data_AF-A0A2U2C1B5-F1
#
_entry.id   AF-A0A2U2C1B5-F1
#
_cell.length_a   1.000
_cell.length_b   1.000
_cell.length_c   1.000
_cell.angle_alpha   90.00
_cell.angle_beta   90.00
_cell.angle_gamma   90.00
#
_symmetry.space_group_name_H-M   'P 1'
#
loop_
_entity.id
_entity.type
_entity.pdbx_description
1 polymer ?
#
loop_
_entity_poly.entity_id
_entity_poly.type
_entity_poly.pdbx_seq_one_letter_code
_entity_poly.pdbx_strand_id
1 'polypeptide(L)' 'MREVIPENILKIQKKLATLQKDSRNYKKYTKILAKHIKSHTMQQRVKAHIKVIETIQNLNKE' A
#
# COMPACT_ATOMS: atom_id res chain seq x y z
N MET A 1 3.69 7.99 -14.16
CA MET A 1 2.91 8.54 -13.01
C MET A 1 3.79 8.49 -11.78
N ARG A 2 4.01 9.59 -11.05
CA ARG A 2 4.63 9.51 -9.72
C ARG A 2 3.67 8.76 -8.80
N GLU A 3 4.17 7.75 -8.09
CA GLU A 3 3.39 7.12 -7.02
C GLU A 3 3.28 8.12 -5.86
N VAL A 4 2.18 8.88 -5.85
CA VAL A 4 1.90 9.85 -4.80
C VAL A 4 1.33 9.09 -3.60
N ILE A 5 2.11 9.00 -2.52
CA ILE A 5 1.62 8.48 -1.25
C ILE A 5 0.47 9.39 -0.78
N PRO A 6 -0.70 8.86 -0.39
CA PRO A 6 -1.80 9.66 0.09
C PRO A 6 -1.38 10.53 1.30
N GLU A 7 -1.75 11.81 1.28
CA GLU A 7 -1.35 12.79 2.31
C GLU A 7 -1.70 12.33 3.75
N ASN A 8 -2.83 11.64 3.92
CA ASN A 8 -3.24 11.10 5.21
C ASN A 8 -2.27 10.02 5.74
N ILE A 9 -1.71 9.20 4.85
CA ILE A 9 -0.71 8.17 5.20
C ILE A 9 0.61 8.83 5.57
N LEU A 10 1.02 9.86 4.83
CA LEU A 10 2.21 10.63 5.14
C LEU A 10 2.11 11.31 6.52
N LYS A 11 0.95 11.90 6.84
CA LYS A 11 0.66 12.46 8.17
C LYS A 11 0.75 11.41 9.27
N ILE A 12 0.24 10.19 9.03
CA ILE A 12 0.33 9.07 9.98
C ILE A 12 1.78 8.65 10.22
N GLN A 13 2.59 8.53 9.16
CA GLN A 13 4.02 8.19 9.26
C GLN A 13 4.79 9.23 10.08
N LYS A 14 4.59 10.52 9.80
CA LYS A 14 5.19 11.62 10.57
C LYS A 14 4.79 11.57 12.05
N LYS A 15 3.51 11.31 12.33
CA LYS A 15 3.00 11.21 13.71
C LYS A 15 3.54 9.98 14.45
N LEU A 16 3.73 8.86 13.77
CA LEU A 16 4.33 7.67 14.37
C LEU A 16 5.78 7.91 14.83
N ALA A 17 6.55 8.70 14.07
CA ALA A 17 7.93 9.02 14.41
C ALA A 17 8.08 9.81 15.74
N THR A 18 7.03 10.50 16.17
CA THR A 18 7.04 11.32 17.39
C THR A 18 6.39 10.64 18.60
N LEU A 19 5.75 9.48 18.41
CA LEU A 19 5.01 8.79 19.48
C LEU A 19 5.91 7.80 20.22
N GLN A 20 5.78 7.75 21.54
CA GLN A 20 6.43 6.71 22.33
C GLN A 20 5.95 5.33 21.86
N LYS A 21 6.92 4.45 21.60
CA LYS A 21 6.68 3.06 21.20
C LYS A 21 5.73 2.40 22.20
N ASP A 22 4.77 1.65 21.67
CA ASP A 22 3.74 0.92 22.43
C ASP A 22 2.71 1.73 23.21
N SER A 23 2.77 3.08 23.15
CA SER A 23 1.68 3.93 23.62
C SER A 23 0.37 3.60 22.90
N ARG A 24 -0.77 3.94 23.52
CA ARG A 24 -2.11 3.70 22.94
C ARG A 24 -2.24 4.31 21.54
N ASN A 25 -1.72 5.52 21.36
CA ASN A 25 -1.73 6.22 20.07
C ASN A 25 -0.78 5.57 19.06
N TYR A 26 0.42 5.15 19.48
CA TYR A 26 1.34 4.42 18.61
C TYR A 26 0.66 3.16 18.06
N LYS A 27 0.12 2.30 18.95
CA LYS A 27 -0.59 1.07 18.54
C LYS A 27 -1.76 1.35 17.59
N LYS A 28 -2.54 2.42 17.82
CA LYS A 28 -3.63 2.84 16.93
C LYS A 28 -3.11 3.21 15.54
N TYR A 29 -2.14 4.11 15.44
CA TYR A 29 -1.63 4.58 14.15
C TYR A 29 -0.87 3.50 13.38
N THR A 30 -0.15 2.62 14.08
CA THR A 30 0.53 1.47 13.46
C THR A 30 -0.48 0.50 12.84
N LYS A 31 -1.63 0.24 13.48
CA LYS A 31 -2.71 -0.59 12.91
C LYS A 31 -3.29 0.03 11.64
N ILE A 32 -3.51 1.34 11.62
CA ILE A 32 -4.03 2.05 10.44
C ILE A 32 -3.03 1.93 9.28
N LEU A 33 -1.75 2.17 9.55
CA LEU A 33 -0.69 2.06 8.54
C LEU A 33 -0.57 0.63 8.00
N ALA A 34 -0.60 -0.38 8.87
CA ALA A 34 -0.52 -1.78 8.48
C ALA A 34 -1.70 -2.19 7.57
N LYS A 35 -2.93 -1.73 7.86
CA LYS A 35 -4.10 -1.99 7.01
C LYS A 35 -3.93 -1.36 5.63
N HIS A 36 -3.42 -0.13 5.55
CA HIS A 36 -3.15 0.54 4.29
C HIS A 36 -2.12 -0.21 3.45
N ILE A 37 -0.98 -0.57 4.04
CA ILE A 37 0.09 -1.31 3.35
C ILE A 37 -0.46 -2.63 2.80
N LYS A 38 -1.19 -3.42 3.60
CA LYS A 38 -1.77 -4.68 3.15
C LYS A 38 -2.69 -4.50 1.93
N SER A 39 -3.58 -3.51 1.97
CA SER A 39 -4.49 -3.23 0.85
C SER A 39 -3.74 -2.79 -0.40
N HIS A 40 -2.75 -1.90 -0.23
CA HIS A 40 -1.95 -1.40 -1.34
C HIS A 40 -1.13 -2.51 -2.00
N THR A 41 -0.43 -3.34 -1.21
CA THR A 41 0.30 -4.51 -1.71
C THR A 41 -0.62 -5.48 -2.46
N MET A 42 -1.83 -5.72 -1.95
CA MET A 42 -2.79 -6.59 -2.62
C MET A 42 -3.23 -6.03 -3.99
N GLN A 43 -3.50 -4.72 -4.07
CA GLN A 43 -3.83 -4.06 -5.33
C GLN A 43 -2.69 -4.17 -6.36
N GLN A 44 -1.44 -3.97 -5.93
CA GLN A 44 -0.28 -4.09 -6.82
C GLN A 44 -0.11 -5.53 -7.33
N ARG A 45 -0.36 -6.54 -6.48
CA ARG A 45 -0.35 -7.96 -6.89
C ARG A 45 -1.44 -8.27 -7.92
N VAL A 46 -2.66 -7.76 -7.73
CA VAL A 46 -3.74 -7.94 -8.71
C VAL A 46 -3.39 -7.31 -10.05
N LYS A 47 -2.86 -6.07 -10.05
CA LYS A 47 -2.42 -5.40 -11.29
C LYS A 47 -1.33 -6.19 -12.02
N ALA A 48 -0.36 -6.73 -11.28
CA ALA A 48 0.69 -7.56 -11.85
C ALA A 48 0.12 -8.82 -12.52
N HIS A 49 -0.82 -9.49 -11.85
CA HIS A 49 -1.50 -10.67 -12.40
C HIS A 49 -2.31 -10.36 -13.66
N ILE A 50 -3.06 -9.26 -13.66
CA ILE A 50 -3.81 -8.79 -14.85
C ILE A 50 -2.85 -8.57 -16.02
N LYS A 51 -1.73 -7.88 -15.78
CA LYS A 51 -0.74 -7.62 -16.83
C LYS A 51 -0.17 -8.89 -17.45
N VAL A 52 0.09 -9.91 -16.63
CA VAL A 52 0.56 -11.21 -17.13
C VAL A 52 -0.51 -11.88 -18.00
N ILE A 53 -1.77 -11.87 -17.56
CA ILE A 53 -2.89 -12.42 -18.34
C ILE A 53 -3.03 -11.70 -19.69
N GLU A 54 -3.00 -10.36 -19.69
CA GLU A 54 -3.05 -9.54 -20.91
C GLU A 54 -1.91 -9.88 -21.87
N THR A 55 -0.69 -10.06 -21.34
CA THR A 55 0.48 -10.42 -22.14
C THR A 55 0.29 -11.78 -22.82
N ILE A 56 -0.18 -12.80 -22.09
CA ILE A 56 -0.43 -14.14 -22.65
C ILE A 56 -1.55 -14.09 -23.71
N GLN A 57 -2.62 -13.33 -23.46
CA GLN A 57 -3.70 -13.19 -24.44
C GLN A 57 -3.24 -12.53 -25.73
N ASN A 58 -2.32 -11.56 -25.67
CA ASN A 58 -1.77 -10.94 -26.85
C ASN A 58 -0.86 -11.89 -27.63
N LEU A 59 -0.01 -12.67 -26.94
CA LEU A 59 0.82 -13.70 -27.56
C LEU A 59 0.00 -14.79 -28.28
N ASN A 60 -1.19 -15.13 -27.78
CA ASN A 60 -2.07 -16.12 -28.41
C ASN A 60 -2.89 -15.55 -29.58
N LYS A 61 -2.93 -14.22 -29.76
CA LYS A 61 -3.61 -13.55 -30.87
C LYS A 61 -2.69 -13.30 -32.06
N GLU A 62 -1.37 -13.30 -31.83
CA GLU A 62 -0.32 -13.34 -32.85
C GLU A 62 -0.16 -14.78 -33.39
#